data_AF-A0A828Z4A9-F1
#
_entry.id   AF-A0A828Z4A9-F1
#
_cell.length_a   1.000
_cell.length_b   1.000
_cell.length_c   1.000
_cell.angle_alpha   90.00
_cell.angle_beta   90.00
_cell.angle_gamma   90.00
#
_symmetry.space_group_name_H-M   'P 1'
#
loop_
_entity.id
_entity.type
_entity.pdbx_description
1 polymer ?
#
loop_
_entity_poly.entity_id
_entity_poly.type
_entity_poly.pdbx_seq_one_letter_code
_entity_poly.pdbx_strand_id
1 'polypeptide(L)'
;MTKQIAVIFFFVLINCNNYSKINFYVDSFQKPFIEDYFNKSKISFSDTEGIISIEKNRYSELKIKKLLIIQLKRIELCVENIRNIQTTKALNGSFYKKQLLSLNTDGSYKISEASGSRLVFDPEHPDAIGKGSKKGYVEFPNIILEEELFLLKSNISLYNSLALFLGKEKNVIIHEENFDSYISVFNLTHKKNYDEAILQLETLKLKRY
;
A
#
# COMPACT_ATOMS: atom_id res chain seq x y z
N MET A 1 -45.67 35.16 -50.49
CA MET A 1 -44.66 34.08 -50.51
C MET A 1 -43.58 34.43 -49.50
N THR A 2 -43.85 34.15 -48.22
CA THR A 2 -43.03 34.56 -47.07
C THR A 2 -42.03 33.45 -46.75
N LYS A 3 -40.74 33.72 -46.95
CA LYS A 3 -39.65 32.80 -46.58
C LYS A 3 -39.44 32.88 -45.06
N GLN A 4 -39.75 31.82 -44.34
CA GLN A 4 -39.27 31.63 -42.97
C GLN A 4 -37.80 31.20 -43.01
N ILE A 5 -36.93 32.02 -42.42
CA ILE A 5 -35.53 31.67 -42.16
C ILE A 5 -35.51 31.02 -40.77
N ALA A 6 -35.26 29.71 -40.71
CA ALA A 6 -35.02 29.01 -39.46
C ALA A 6 -33.58 29.30 -39.00
N VAL A 7 -33.44 30.11 -37.96
CA VAL A 7 -32.17 30.36 -37.28
C VAL A 7 -31.95 29.24 -36.27
N ILE A 8 -31.03 28.32 -36.58
CA ILE A 8 -30.59 27.26 -35.67
C ILE A 8 -29.59 27.87 -34.69
N PHE A 9 -30.01 28.07 -33.45
CA PHE A 9 -29.12 28.46 -32.35
C PHE A 9 -28.26 27.25 -31.96
N PHE A 10 -27.00 27.26 -32.39
CA PHE A 10 -25.99 26.30 -31.92
C PHE A 10 -25.53 26.76 -30.53
N PHE A 11 -26.14 26.23 -29.47
CA PHE A 11 -25.64 26.40 -28.10
C PHE A 11 -24.33 25.62 -27.97
N VAL A 12 -23.21 26.30 -28.24
CA VAL A 12 -21.90 25.83 -27.77
C VAL A 12 -21.87 26.08 -26.27
N LEU A 13 -22.25 25.08 -25.48
CA LEU A 13 -21.94 25.03 -24.06
C LEU A 13 -20.43 24.85 -23.92
N ILE A 14 -19.68 25.94 -23.98
CA ILE A 14 -18.30 25.95 -23.51
C ILE A 14 -18.37 25.83 -21.99
N ASN A 15 -18.40 24.59 -21.51
CA ASN A 15 -18.22 24.27 -20.11
C ASN A 15 -16.73 24.53 -19.80
N CYS A 16 -16.39 25.79 -19.52
CA CYS A 16 -15.09 26.16 -18.93
C CYS A 16 -15.06 25.65 -17.48
N ASN A 17 -14.96 24.34 -17.31
CA ASN A 17 -14.47 23.77 -16.07
C ASN A 17 -12.96 24.07 -16.04
N ASN A 18 -12.54 25.01 -15.20
CA ASN A 18 -11.16 25.05 -14.74
C ASN A 18 -10.89 23.72 -14.03
N TYR A 19 -10.41 22.71 -14.77
CA TYR A 19 -9.97 21.44 -14.21
C TYR A 19 -8.75 21.72 -13.35
N SER A 20 -8.96 21.95 -12.06
CA SER A 20 -7.87 22.06 -11.10
C SER A 20 -7.07 20.76 -11.14
N LYS A 21 -5.74 20.85 -11.21
CA LYS A 21 -4.86 19.68 -11.13
C LYS A 21 -4.59 19.34 -9.66
N ILE A 22 -4.37 18.06 -9.42
CA ILE A 22 -3.91 17.48 -8.15
C ILE A 22 -2.45 17.15 -8.35
N ASN A 23 -1.57 17.76 -7.56
CA ASN A 23 -0.14 17.49 -7.63
C ASN A 23 0.30 16.87 -6.31
N PHE A 24 1.07 15.79 -6.38
CA PHE A 24 1.71 15.21 -5.21
C PHE A 24 3.11 14.70 -5.57
N TYR A 25 4.01 14.80 -4.61
CA TYR A 25 5.37 14.28 -4.74
C TYR A 25 5.36 12.76 -4.58
N VAL A 26 6.12 12.08 -5.43
CA VAL A 26 6.36 10.65 -5.34
C VAL A 26 7.86 10.41 -5.45
N ASP A 27 8.41 9.72 -4.46
CA ASP A 27 9.82 9.32 -4.51
C ASP A 27 10.08 8.37 -5.70
N SER A 28 11.33 8.31 -6.17
CA SER A 28 11.70 7.52 -7.35
C SER A 28 11.42 6.03 -7.19
N PHE A 29 11.42 5.52 -5.95
CA PHE A 29 11.15 4.13 -5.64
C PHE A 29 9.66 3.79 -5.76
N GLN A 30 8.78 4.70 -5.36
CA GLN A 30 7.32 4.54 -5.41
C GLN A 30 6.72 4.86 -6.78
N LYS A 31 7.44 5.63 -7.60
CA LYS A 31 6.96 6.08 -8.91
C LYS A 31 6.45 4.94 -9.80
N PRO A 32 7.18 3.83 -10.02
CA PRO A 32 6.68 2.74 -10.86
C PRO A 32 5.34 2.15 -10.36
N PHE A 33 5.17 2.07 -9.04
CA PHE A 33 3.93 1.56 -8.45
C PHE A 33 2.75 2.52 -8.69
N ILE A 34 2.96 3.83 -8.53
CA ILE A 34 1.92 4.83 -8.74
C ILE A 34 1.50 4.90 -10.20
N GLU A 35 2.47 4.90 -11.12
CA GLU A 35 2.21 4.92 -12.55
C GLU A 35 1.42 3.67 -12.99
N ASP A 36 1.83 2.48 -12.52
CA ASP A 36 1.11 1.23 -12.79
C ASP A 36 -0.33 1.30 -12.24
N TYR A 37 -0.51 1.80 -11.01
CA TYR A 37 -1.83 2.00 -10.42
C TYR A 37 -2.72 2.93 -11.23
N PHE A 38 -2.19 4.07 -11.69
CA PHE A 38 -2.93 5.04 -12.48
C PHE A 38 -3.29 4.50 -13.86
N ASN A 39 -2.36 3.82 -14.53
CA ASN A 39 -2.62 3.15 -15.79
C ASN A 39 -3.74 2.10 -15.66
N LYS A 40 -3.64 1.19 -14.68
CA LYS A 40 -4.67 0.16 -14.40
C LYS A 40 -6.00 0.77 -13.95
N SER A 41 -5.94 1.90 -13.25
CA SER A 41 -7.12 2.64 -12.81
C SER A 41 -7.68 3.57 -13.88
N LYS A 42 -7.09 3.65 -15.08
CA LYS A 42 -7.50 4.54 -16.17
C LYS A 42 -7.56 6.02 -15.73
N ILE A 43 -6.55 6.46 -14.99
CA ILE A 43 -6.36 7.86 -14.60
C ILE A 43 -5.29 8.44 -15.50
N SER A 44 -5.60 9.51 -16.21
CA SER A 44 -4.60 10.29 -16.93
C SER A 44 -3.76 11.08 -15.94
N PHE A 45 -2.44 10.99 -16.09
CA PHE A 45 -1.48 11.70 -15.26
C PHE A 45 -0.35 12.26 -16.12
N SER A 46 0.31 13.29 -15.62
CA SER A 46 1.60 13.75 -16.11
C SER A 46 2.61 13.69 -14.99
N ASP A 47 3.85 13.36 -15.32
CA ASP A 47 4.98 13.43 -14.38
C ASP A 47 5.95 14.51 -14.85
N THR A 48 6.36 15.36 -13.91
CA THR A 48 7.38 16.38 -14.14
C THR A 48 8.27 16.39 -12.90
N GLU A 49 9.48 15.85 -13.06
CA GLU A 49 10.51 15.81 -12.00
C GLU A 49 10.04 15.15 -10.68
N GLY A 50 9.22 14.10 -10.75
CA GLY A 50 8.71 13.39 -9.57
C GLY A 50 7.44 14.01 -8.96
N ILE A 51 6.93 15.08 -9.57
CA ILE A 51 5.62 15.64 -9.26
C ILE A 51 4.61 15.01 -10.20
N ILE A 52 3.78 14.11 -9.66
CA ILE A 52 2.68 13.51 -10.43
C ILE A 52 1.47 14.42 -10.32
N SER A 53 0.96 14.80 -11.50
CA SER A 53 -0.21 15.66 -11.65
C SER A 53 -1.36 14.89 -12.28
N ILE A 54 -2.54 14.93 -11.67
CA ILE A 54 -3.78 14.34 -12.23
C ILE A 54 -4.91 15.37 -12.26
N GLU A 55 -5.91 15.17 -13.12
CA GLU A 55 -7.09 16.03 -13.11
C GLU A 55 -7.95 15.81 -11.86
N LYS A 56 -8.33 16.90 -11.18
CA LYS A 56 -9.28 16.84 -10.07
C LYS A 56 -10.68 16.66 -10.62
N ASN A 57 -11.23 15.47 -10.40
CA ASN A 57 -12.63 15.18 -10.63
C ASN A 57 -13.06 14.06 -9.66
N ARG A 58 -14.37 13.82 -9.55
CA ARG A 58 -14.94 12.81 -8.64
C ARG A 58 -14.37 11.41 -8.87
N TYR A 59 -14.04 11.07 -10.11
CA TYR A 59 -13.46 9.77 -10.46
C TYR A 59 -12.04 9.63 -9.90
N SER A 60 -11.17 10.59 -10.18
CA SER A 60 -9.79 10.65 -9.65
C SER A 60 -9.76 10.61 -8.13
N GLU A 61 -10.64 11.37 -7.46
CA GLU A 61 -10.72 11.37 -5.99
C GLU A 61 -11.12 10.01 -5.41
N LEU A 62 -12.06 9.30 -6.05
CA LEU A 62 -12.46 7.95 -5.63
C LEU A 62 -11.33 6.95 -5.80
N LYS A 63 -10.55 7.08 -6.87
CA LYS A 63 -9.38 6.22 -7.11
C LYS A 63 -8.25 6.53 -6.12
N ILE A 64 -7.95 7.80 -5.84
CA ILE A 64 -6.97 8.15 -4.79
C ILE A 64 -7.39 7.58 -3.42
N LYS A 65 -8.68 7.61 -3.07
CA LYS A 65 -9.16 6.97 -1.82
C LYS A 65 -8.89 5.46 -1.82
N LYS A 66 -9.06 4.78 -2.95
CA LYS A 66 -8.70 3.35 -3.08
C LYS A 66 -7.19 3.14 -2.99
N LEU A 67 -6.39 4.00 -3.61
CA LEU A 67 -4.94 3.98 -3.53
C LEU A 67 -4.44 4.09 -2.09
N LEU A 68 -5.02 4.98 -1.28
CA LEU A 68 -4.69 5.09 0.15
C LEU A 68 -4.93 3.78 0.91
N ILE A 69 -6.04 3.09 0.64
CA ILE A 69 -6.33 1.78 1.25
C ILE A 69 -5.29 0.75 0.80
N ILE A 70 -4.87 0.79 -0.46
CA ILE A 70 -3.81 -0.08 -0.99
C ILE A 70 -2.47 0.24 -0.31
N GLN A 71 -2.14 1.51 -0.08
CA GLN A 71 -0.92 1.90 0.63
C GLN A 71 -0.92 1.41 2.07
N LEU A 72 -2.04 1.55 2.80
CA LEU A 72 -2.17 0.95 4.13
C LEU A 72 -1.93 -0.56 4.09
N LYS A 73 -2.48 -1.25 3.09
CA LYS A 73 -2.23 -2.69 2.96
C LYS A 73 -0.76 -3.02 2.68
N ARG A 74 -0.05 -2.22 1.89
CA ARG A 74 1.39 -2.39 1.66
C ARG A 74 2.20 -2.20 2.95
N ILE A 75 1.83 -1.21 3.78
CA ILE A 75 2.42 -0.99 5.11
C ILE A 75 2.19 -2.21 6.00
N GLU A 76 0.94 -2.69 6.09
CA GLU A 76 0.58 -3.89 6.88
C GLU A 76 1.41 -5.11 6.45
N LEU A 77 1.55 -5.37 5.15
CA LEU A 77 2.31 -6.52 4.66
C LEU A 77 3.80 -6.43 5.01
N CYS A 78 4.42 -5.25 4.93
CA CYS A 78 5.79 -5.07 5.38
C CYS A 78 5.94 -5.38 6.88
N VAL A 79 5.00 -4.92 7.71
CA VAL A 79 5.00 -5.22 9.14
C VAL A 79 4.84 -6.72 9.40
N GLU A 80 3.93 -7.40 8.69
CA GLU A 80 3.77 -8.85 8.81
C GLU A 80 5.01 -9.62 8.36
N ASN A 81 5.66 -9.19 7.28
CA ASN A 81 6.91 -9.79 6.80
C ASN A 81 8.02 -9.64 7.85
N ILE A 82 8.20 -8.43 8.40
CA ILE A 82 9.21 -8.16 9.44
C ILE A 82 8.93 -9.00 10.69
N ARG A 83 7.67 -9.06 11.14
CA ARG A 83 7.27 -9.86 12.32
C ARG A 83 7.64 -11.33 12.17
N ASN A 84 7.52 -11.86 10.97
CA ASN A 84 7.71 -13.28 10.72
C ASN A 84 9.12 -13.64 10.22
N ILE A 85 10.09 -12.71 10.22
CA ILE A 85 11.43 -12.96 9.68
C ILE A 85 12.17 -14.12 10.36
N GLN A 86 11.94 -14.33 11.67
CA GLN A 86 12.49 -15.46 12.44
C GLN A 86 11.46 -16.57 12.71
N THR A 87 10.29 -16.53 12.05
CA THR A 87 9.26 -17.53 12.25
C THR A 87 9.54 -18.76 11.39
N THR A 88 9.86 -19.89 12.01
CA THR A 88 10.01 -21.19 11.34
C THR A 88 8.67 -21.87 11.02
N LYS A 89 7.66 -21.64 11.87
CA LYS A 89 6.28 -22.13 11.73
C LYS A 89 5.28 -21.05 12.16
N ALA A 90 4.33 -20.73 11.29
CA ALA A 90 3.19 -19.88 11.61
C ALA A 90 2.24 -20.57 12.61
N LEU A 91 1.27 -19.82 13.14
CA LEU A 91 0.32 -20.31 14.17
C LEU A 91 -0.49 -21.54 13.71
N ASN A 92 -0.74 -21.66 12.41
CA ASN A 92 -1.41 -22.81 11.80
C ASN A 92 -0.47 -24.00 11.52
N GLY A 93 0.79 -23.92 11.94
CA GLY A 93 1.84 -24.91 11.70
C GLY A 93 2.49 -24.86 10.33
N SER A 94 2.02 -24.00 9.41
CA SER A 94 2.60 -23.86 8.07
C SER A 94 3.83 -22.95 8.07
N PHE A 95 4.72 -23.13 7.09
CA PHE A 95 5.85 -22.23 6.89
C PHE A 95 5.38 -20.86 6.37
N TYR A 96 5.75 -19.78 7.07
CA TYR A 96 5.42 -18.43 6.61
C TYR A 96 6.20 -18.08 5.35
N LYS A 97 5.54 -17.47 4.37
CA LYS A 97 6.21 -16.93 3.17
C LYS A 97 5.97 -15.43 3.10
N LYS A 98 7.00 -14.71 2.65
CA LYS A 98 6.94 -13.27 2.41
C LYS A 98 5.71 -12.94 1.58
N GLN A 99 4.86 -12.07 2.10
CA GLN A 99 3.65 -11.64 1.42
C GLN A 99 3.94 -10.42 0.54
N LEU A 100 3.38 -10.43 -0.66
CA LEU A 100 3.55 -9.40 -1.69
C LEU A 100 2.18 -8.91 -2.14
N LEU A 101 2.09 -7.61 -2.41
CA LEU A 101 0.93 -6.99 -3.04
C LEU A 101 1.22 -6.72 -4.52
N SER A 102 0.30 -7.13 -5.39
CA SER A 102 0.34 -6.79 -6.81
C SER A 102 -0.99 -6.23 -7.28
N LEU A 103 -0.94 -5.39 -8.32
CA LEU A 103 -2.12 -4.72 -8.87
C LEU A 103 -2.75 -5.53 -10.01
N ASN A 104 -4.05 -5.73 -9.93
CA ASN A 104 -4.88 -6.30 -10.99
C ASN A 104 -5.11 -5.27 -12.11
N THR A 105 -5.63 -5.72 -13.25
CA THR A 105 -5.85 -4.87 -14.44
C THR A 105 -6.83 -3.72 -14.22
N ASP A 106 -7.67 -3.78 -13.20
CA ASP A 106 -8.67 -2.76 -12.84
C ASP A 106 -8.21 -1.79 -11.73
N GLY A 107 -6.98 -1.96 -11.25
CA GLY A 107 -6.41 -1.23 -10.12
C GLY A 107 -6.83 -1.75 -8.74
N SER A 108 -7.57 -2.85 -8.66
CA SER A 108 -7.67 -3.61 -7.40
C SER A 108 -6.34 -4.32 -7.10
N TYR A 109 -6.21 -4.89 -5.91
CA TYR A 109 -4.98 -5.60 -5.52
C TYR A 109 -5.25 -7.06 -5.19
N LYS A 110 -4.20 -7.87 -5.31
CA LYS A 110 -4.16 -9.24 -4.80
C LYS A 110 -2.91 -9.42 -3.94
N ILE A 111 -3.01 -10.33 -2.97
CA ILE A 111 -1.90 -10.73 -2.12
C ILE A 111 -1.41 -12.09 -2.61
N SER A 112 -0.10 -12.24 -2.72
CA SER A 112 0.56 -13.49 -3.10
C SER A 112 1.73 -13.77 -2.18
N GLU A 113 2.11 -15.04 -2.08
CA GLU A 113 3.32 -15.46 -1.37
C GLU A 113 4.52 -15.47 -2.32
N ALA A 114 5.65 -14.93 -1.87
CA ALA A 114 6.92 -15.08 -2.56
C ALA A 114 7.39 -16.54 -2.48
N SER A 115 8.09 -16.98 -3.51
CA SER A 115 8.75 -18.28 -3.51
C SER A 115 10.09 -18.21 -2.75
N GLY A 116 10.47 -19.33 -2.16
CA GLY A 116 11.77 -19.52 -1.54
C GLY A 116 11.79 -19.40 -0.02
N SER A 117 12.88 -19.92 0.54
CA SER A 117 13.23 -19.89 1.94
C SER A 117 14.74 -19.66 2.07
N ARG A 118 15.17 -19.04 3.16
CA ARG A 118 16.58 -18.98 3.54
C ARG A 118 16.89 -20.14 4.47
N LEU A 119 18.00 -20.81 4.24
CA LEU A 119 18.48 -21.90 5.10
C LEU A 119 19.54 -21.36 6.04
N VAL A 120 19.37 -21.61 7.34
CA VAL A 120 20.35 -21.27 8.37
C VAL A 120 20.84 -22.56 9.00
N PHE A 121 22.15 -22.75 9.08
CA PHE A 121 22.70 -23.92 9.76
C PHE A 121 22.59 -23.74 11.27
N ASP A 122 21.73 -24.54 11.90
CA ASP A 122 21.54 -24.60 13.35
C ASP A 122 21.03 -26.02 13.71
N PRO A 123 21.95 -26.98 13.92
CA PRO A 123 21.59 -28.39 14.16
C PRO A 123 20.86 -28.64 15.48
N GLU A 124 20.96 -27.70 16.44
CA GLU A 124 20.34 -27.83 17.76
C GLU A 124 18.92 -27.26 17.79
N HIS A 125 18.51 -26.53 16.74
CA HIS A 125 17.18 -25.97 16.62
C HIS A 125 16.10 -27.08 16.57
N PRO A 126 14.96 -26.92 17.28
CA PRO A 126 13.88 -27.93 17.27
C PRO A 126 13.29 -28.20 15.88
N ASP A 127 13.36 -27.21 14.98
CA ASP A 127 12.92 -27.33 13.59
C ASP A 127 14.06 -27.65 12.60
N ALA A 128 15.23 -28.07 13.08
CA ALA A 128 16.33 -28.47 12.21
C ALA A 128 15.96 -29.71 11.38
N ILE A 129 16.33 -29.69 10.09
CA ILE A 129 16.11 -30.81 9.17
C ILE A 129 16.94 -32.01 9.65
N GLY A 130 16.29 -33.13 9.94
CA GLY A 130 16.97 -34.30 10.53
C GLY A 130 17.72 -35.22 9.55
N LYS A 131 17.45 -35.11 8.24
CA LYS A 131 17.96 -36.06 7.22
C LYS A 131 18.23 -35.39 5.86
N GLY A 132 19.02 -36.06 5.03
CA GLY A 132 19.33 -35.61 3.66
C GLY A 132 20.45 -34.58 3.59
N SER A 133 20.66 -33.99 2.40
CA SER A 133 21.74 -33.04 2.14
C SER A 133 21.63 -31.72 2.92
N LYS A 134 20.43 -31.39 3.43
CA LYS A 134 20.16 -30.21 4.25
C LYS A 134 20.13 -30.51 5.75
N LYS A 135 20.68 -31.65 6.21
CA LYS A 135 20.66 -32.01 7.64
C LYS A 135 21.31 -30.92 8.50
N GLY A 136 20.66 -30.56 9.59
CA GLY A 136 21.14 -29.52 10.52
C GLY A 136 20.83 -28.08 10.09
N TYR A 137 20.14 -27.88 8.96
CA TYR A 137 19.63 -26.57 8.56
C TYR A 137 18.19 -26.36 9.01
N VAL A 138 17.84 -25.10 9.27
CA VAL A 138 16.51 -24.60 9.58
C VAL A 138 16.04 -23.73 8.44
N GLU A 139 14.78 -23.89 8.04
CA GLU A 139 14.15 -23.06 7.02
C GLU A 139 13.49 -21.84 7.66
N PHE A 140 13.85 -20.65 7.16
CA PHE A 140 13.22 -19.37 7.52
C PHE A 140 12.66 -18.69 6.28
N PRO A 141 11.68 -17.78 6.42
CA PRO A 141 11.17 -16.99 5.31
C PRO A 141 12.30 -16.21 4.65
N ASN A 142 12.29 -16.16 3.31
CA ASN A 142 13.27 -15.39 2.55
C ASN A 142 12.93 -13.88 2.60
N ILE A 143 13.24 -13.27 3.74
CA ILE A 143 12.96 -11.87 4.05
C ILE A 143 14.26 -11.22 4.49
N ILE A 144 14.61 -10.10 3.84
CA ILE A 144 15.76 -9.27 4.18
C ILE A 144 15.22 -8.07 4.97
N LEU A 145 15.70 -7.91 6.21
CA LEU A 145 15.14 -6.92 7.15
C LEU A 145 15.32 -5.49 6.63
N GLU A 146 16.49 -5.19 6.11
CA GLU A 146 16.85 -3.87 5.59
C GLU A 146 15.94 -3.46 4.43
N GLU A 147 15.61 -4.41 3.54
CA GLU A 147 14.68 -4.19 2.43
C GLU A 147 13.26 -3.90 2.94
N GLU A 148 12.74 -4.70 3.88
CA GLU A 148 11.39 -4.48 4.42
C GLU A 148 11.27 -3.16 5.20
N LEU A 149 12.31 -2.76 5.95
CA LEU A 149 12.34 -1.49 6.67
C LEU A 149 12.36 -0.30 5.70
N PHE A 150 13.15 -0.40 4.62
CA PHE A 150 13.17 0.60 3.56
C PHE A 150 11.80 0.70 2.87
N LEU A 151 11.21 -0.44 2.49
CA LEU A 151 9.87 -0.52 1.90
C LEU A 151 8.82 0.12 2.81
N LEU A 152 8.84 -0.22 4.10
CA LEU A 152 7.93 0.30 5.10
C LEU A 152 8.00 1.83 5.17
N LYS A 153 9.22 2.39 5.29
CA LYS A 153 9.43 3.84 5.33
C LYS A 153 8.87 4.53 4.09
N SER A 154 9.22 4.03 2.91
CA SER A 154 8.79 4.63 1.65
C SER A 154 7.26 4.52 1.44
N ASN A 155 6.64 3.39 1.83
CA ASN A 155 5.17 3.23 1.78
C ASN A 155 4.44 4.21 2.72
N ILE A 156 4.98 4.46 3.92
CA ILE A 156 4.44 5.45 4.87
C ILE A 156 4.53 6.87 4.30
N SER A 157 5.68 7.24 3.74
CA SER A 157 5.89 8.58 3.18
C SER A 157 4.90 8.88 2.04
N LEU A 158 4.67 7.90 1.17
CA LEU A 158 3.67 7.98 0.11
C LEU A 158 2.24 8.06 0.67
N TYR A 159 1.89 7.25 1.68
CA TYR A 159 0.58 7.31 2.33
C TYR A 159 0.30 8.71 2.88
N ASN A 160 1.25 9.30 3.62
CA ASN A 160 1.11 10.64 4.18
C ASN A 160 0.93 11.69 3.10
N SER A 161 1.72 11.63 2.02
CA SER A 161 1.60 12.56 0.88
C SER A 161 0.21 12.49 0.24
N LEU A 162 -0.32 11.29 0.03
CA LEU A 162 -1.68 11.08 -0.49
C LEU A 162 -2.77 11.51 0.51
N ALA A 163 -2.54 11.33 1.81
CA ALA A 163 -3.50 11.67 2.86
C ALA A 163 -3.63 13.18 3.06
N LEU A 164 -2.50 13.90 3.05
CA LEU A 164 -2.43 15.37 3.05
C LEU A 164 -3.19 15.94 1.85
N PHE A 165 -3.01 15.34 0.67
CA PHE A 165 -3.70 15.76 -0.54
C PHE A 165 -5.24 15.68 -0.40
N LEU A 166 -5.79 14.66 0.26
CA LEU A 166 -7.25 14.55 0.42
C LEU A 166 -7.86 15.59 1.40
N GLY A 167 -7.05 16.47 2.01
CA GLY A 167 -7.53 17.57 2.84
C GLY A 167 -8.38 17.14 4.03
N LYS A 168 -8.25 15.89 4.47
CA LYS A 168 -8.99 15.41 5.64
C LYS A 168 -8.15 15.63 6.87
N GLU A 169 -8.55 16.62 7.68
CA GLU A 169 -8.12 16.78 9.08
C GLU A 169 -8.30 15.49 9.93
N LYS A 170 -9.06 14.50 9.42
CA LYS A 170 -9.34 13.21 10.06
C LYS A 170 -8.51 12.03 9.53
N ASN A 171 -7.54 12.24 8.64
CA ASN A 171 -6.63 11.17 8.24
C ASN A 171 -5.48 11.07 9.27
N VAL A 172 -5.20 9.86 9.75
CA VAL A 172 -4.07 9.60 10.65
C VAL A 172 -2.79 9.92 9.90
N ILE A 173 -2.08 10.99 10.26
CA ILE A 173 -0.73 11.23 9.78
C ILE A 173 0.18 10.25 10.52
N ILE A 174 0.86 9.38 9.78
CA ILE A 174 1.83 8.45 10.36
C ILE A 174 3.15 9.19 10.47
N HIS A 175 3.42 9.82 11.63
CA HIS A 175 4.66 10.55 11.85
C HIS A 175 5.88 9.61 11.69
N GLU A 176 6.84 10.00 10.83
CA GLU A 176 8.08 9.23 10.58
C GLU A 176 8.90 9.05 11.87
N GLU A 177 8.75 9.97 12.82
CA GLU A 177 9.41 10.05 14.14
C GLU A 177 8.91 8.95 15.10
N ASN A 178 7.77 8.32 14.81
CA ASN A 178 7.24 7.17 15.55
C ASN A 178 7.85 5.84 15.09
N PHE A 179 8.94 5.85 14.30
CA PHE A 179 9.66 4.63 13.89
C PHE A 179 10.19 3.84 15.10
N ASP A 180 10.76 4.53 16.09
CA ASP A 180 11.17 3.92 17.36
C ASP A 180 9.96 3.46 18.18
N SER A 181 8.78 4.04 17.96
CA SER A 181 7.52 3.58 18.53
C SER A 181 7.03 2.30 17.86
N TYR A 182 7.20 2.14 16.53
CA TYR A 182 6.91 0.89 15.82
C TYR A 182 7.91 -0.24 16.18
N ILE A 183 9.19 0.08 16.38
CA ILE A 183 10.23 -0.85 16.85
C ILE A 183 10.13 -1.12 18.37
N SER A 184 9.69 -0.17 19.18
CA SER A 184 9.41 -0.40 20.60
C SER A 184 8.08 -1.11 20.82
N VAL A 185 7.06 -0.90 19.97
CA VAL A 185 5.88 -1.78 19.86
C VAL A 185 6.30 -3.18 19.42
N PHE A 186 7.28 -3.32 18.52
CA PHE A 186 7.89 -4.61 18.18
C PHE A 186 8.57 -5.27 19.39
N ASN A 187 9.19 -4.49 20.30
CA ASN A 187 9.76 -4.99 21.57
C ASN A 187 8.72 -5.17 22.71
N LEU A 188 7.59 -4.46 22.69
CA LEU A 188 6.52 -4.51 23.70
C LEU A 188 5.43 -5.54 23.37
N THR A 189 5.31 -6.00 22.12
CA THR A 189 4.23 -6.89 21.68
C THR A 189 4.53 -8.38 21.83
N HIS A 190 5.18 -8.73 22.94
CA HIS A 190 4.72 -9.90 23.69
C HIS A 190 3.30 -9.60 24.22
N LYS A 191 2.28 -10.11 23.49
CA LYS A 191 0.87 -10.27 23.90
C LYS A 191 0.15 -9.00 24.44
N LYS A 192 -0.65 -8.30 23.61
CA LYS A 192 -2.09 -8.01 23.86
C LYS A 192 -2.73 -6.87 23.04
N ASN A 193 -2.01 -5.89 22.50
CA ASN A 193 -2.66 -4.65 22.02
C ASN A 193 -2.83 -4.50 20.49
N TYR A 194 -3.02 -5.60 19.75
CA TYR A 194 -3.42 -5.50 18.32
C TYR A 194 -4.93 -5.32 18.13
N ASP A 195 -5.73 -5.77 19.09
CA ASP A 195 -7.17 -5.65 19.03
C ASP A 195 -7.61 -4.18 19.02
N GLU A 196 -6.89 -3.26 19.69
CA GLU A 196 -7.31 -1.87 19.82
C GLU A 196 -7.08 -1.04 18.54
N ALA A 197 -5.96 -1.23 17.85
CA ALA A 197 -5.67 -0.55 16.59
C ALA A 197 -6.54 -1.08 15.44
N ILE A 198 -6.77 -2.41 15.40
CA ILE A 198 -7.68 -3.03 14.42
C ILE A 198 -9.13 -2.67 14.74
N LEU A 199 -9.55 -2.66 16.00
CA LEU A 199 -10.91 -2.26 16.42
C LEU A 199 -11.18 -0.79 16.12
N GLN A 200 -10.20 0.11 16.24
CA GLN A 200 -10.34 1.50 15.79
C GLN A 200 -10.55 1.58 14.27
N LEU A 201 -9.82 0.78 13.49
CA LEU A 201 -9.97 0.71 12.03
C LEU A 201 -11.30 0.06 11.58
N GLU A 202 -11.81 -0.90 12.34
CA GLU A 202 -13.07 -1.61 12.05
C GLU A 202 -14.32 -0.85 12.53
N THR A 203 -14.28 -0.21 13.70
CA THR A 203 -15.38 0.66 14.17
C THR A 203 -15.59 1.88 13.29
N LEU A 204 -14.54 2.36 12.60
CA LEU A 204 -14.62 3.37 11.55
C LEU A 204 -15.32 2.88 10.28
N LYS A 205 -15.34 1.57 10.00
CA LYS A 205 -16.12 0.98 8.89
C LYS A 205 -17.61 0.88 9.22
N LEU A 206 -17.98 0.69 10.49
CA LEU A 206 -19.36 0.43 10.93
C LEU A 206 -20.20 1.69 11.20
N LYS A 207 -19.59 2.85 11.45
CA LYS A 207 -20.32 4.13 11.66
C LYS A 207 -20.84 4.79 10.36
N ARG A 208 -20.89 4.06 9.25
CA ARG A 208 -21.40 4.52 7.95
C ARG A 208 -22.40 3.53 7.36
N TYR A 209 -23.49 3.32 8.08
CA TYR A 209 -24.82 3.02 7.56
C TYR A 209 -25.83 3.84 8.34
#